data_AF-A0AAP0HXJ8-F1
#
_entry.id   AF-A0AAP0HXJ8-F1
#
_cell.length_a   1.000
_cell.length_b   1.000
_cell.length_c   1.000
_cell.angle_alpha   90.00
_cell.angle_beta   90.00
_cell.angle_gamma   90.00
#
_symmetry.space_group_name_H-M   'P 1'
#
loop_
_entity.id
_entity.type
_entity.pdbx_description
1 polymer ?
#
loop_
_entity_poly.entity_id
_entity_poly.type
_entity_poly.pdbx_seq_one_letter_code
_entity_poly.pdbx_strand_id
1 'polypeptide(L)'
;MEDGAILYLDGGLADRHKRGEGYIIFNQNVYDYEEMKVDNEKDMMGMIRQLMGGIVKEMRATKDHTRNEFLDVLIQADFTDAQIDALLLEIFGPGPDTSSCTIEWAMSKLIKSPNKLLKLHKELTSVIGQSKEVREFDLENLPYLHACIKEILRLHPPVTFLLPHRATMTCEVMNHTILKNSQILVNTYLIYRDPAVWENSSIFKTERFLNSTVDYHGNDFQYIPFGAGRRICPALNMASRVTKFILASLFHNFEWSLPDGILPSELDMKNAFVLLVFAKTVPLVVNVMRKWMTLPISTLCNTYLIVS
;
A
#
# COMPACT_ATOMS: atom_id res chain seq x y z
N MET A 1 -7.75 -26.48 11.78
CA MET A 1 -8.27 -25.14 11.43
C MET A 1 -9.77 -25.09 11.76
N GLU A 2 -10.19 -25.62 12.92
CA GLU A 2 -11.60 -26.01 13.16
C GLU A 2 -12.37 -25.14 14.17
N ASP A 3 -11.72 -24.31 15.00
CA ASP A 3 -12.40 -23.56 16.08
C ASP A 3 -12.35 -22.03 15.92
N GLY A 4 -12.38 -21.53 14.69
CA GLY A 4 -12.42 -20.10 14.42
C GLY A 4 -13.85 -19.58 14.18
N ALA A 5 -14.31 -18.63 14.98
CA ALA A 5 -15.49 -17.85 14.63
C ALA A 5 -15.14 -16.86 13.52
N ILE A 6 -16.10 -16.56 12.65
CA ILE A 6 -15.95 -15.61 11.56
C ILE A 6 -17.05 -14.55 11.70
N LEU A 7 -16.68 -13.28 11.84
CA LEU A 7 -17.64 -12.16 11.91
C LEU A 7 -17.65 -11.36 10.61
N TYR A 8 -18.82 -10.89 10.24
CA TYR A 8 -19.04 -9.97 9.13
C TYR A 8 -19.28 -8.58 9.71
N LEU A 9 -18.48 -7.59 9.29
CA LEU A 9 -18.81 -6.19 9.54
C LEU A 9 -20.06 -5.84 8.73
N ASP A 10 -21.12 -5.51 9.44
CA ASP A 10 -22.46 -5.35 8.92
C ASP A 10 -22.55 -4.15 7.96
N GLY A 11 -22.97 -4.44 6.74
CA GLY A 11 -23.45 -3.51 5.74
C GLY A 11 -24.73 -4.06 5.12
N GLY A 12 -25.68 -4.51 5.95
CA GLY A 12 -27.02 -4.91 5.52
C GLY A 12 -27.38 -6.35 5.88
N LEU A 13 -28.24 -6.47 6.90
CA LEU A 13 -29.04 -7.63 7.27
C LEU A 13 -29.61 -8.38 6.05
N ALA A 14 -29.17 -9.62 5.85
CA ALA A 14 -30.03 -10.81 5.76
C ALA A 14 -29.20 -12.04 5.32
N ASP A 15 -29.13 -13.01 6.24
CA ASP A 15 -29.14 -14.44 5.96
C ASP A 15 -27.98 -15.03 5.14
N ARG A 16 -26.91 -15.51 5.79
CA ARG A 16 -25.94 -16.44 5.16
C ARG A 16 -25.42 -17.50 6.11
N HIS A 17 -26.25 -18.51 6.36
CA HIS A 17 -25.80 -19.87 6.69
C HIS A 17 -25.08 -20.52 5.49
N LYS A 18 -23.82 -20.13 5.21
CA LYS A 18 -22.90 -20.97 4.40
C LYS A 18 -21.47 -20.79 4.89
N ARG A 19 -20.86 -21.91 5.29
CA ARG A 19 -19.46 -22.06 5.69
C ARG A 19 -18.53 -21.31 4.72
N GLY A 20 -17.64 -20.46 5.21
CA GLY A 20 -16.31 -20.32 4.59
C GLY A 20 -15.64 -18.95 4.55
N GLU A 21 -16.33 -17.81 4.54
CA GLU A 21 -15.65 -16.54 4.27
C GLU A 21 -16.33 -15.38 4.98
N GLY A 22 -15.69 -14.79 5.98
CA GLY A 22 -16.15 -13.53 6.55
C GLY A 22 -14.98 -12.67 7.00
N TYR A 23 -15.29 -11.42 7.30
CA TYR A 23 -14.32 -10.33 7.31
C TYR A 23 -13.42 -10.32 8.52
N ILE A 24 -13.82 -10.94 9.62
CA ILE A 24 -13.03 -10.99 10.83
C ILE A 24 -12.87 -12.44 11.25
N ILE A 25 -11.63 -12.89 11.39
CA ILE A 25 -11.29 -14.25 11.81
C ILE A 25 -10.87 -14.20 13.28
N PHE A 26 -11.50 -15.03 14.11
CA PHE A 26 -11.08 -15.28 15.49
C PHE A 26 -10.26 -16.54 15.52
N ASN A 27 -8.97 -16.45 15.80
CA ASN A 27 -8.13 -17.62 15.99
C ASN A 27 -7.92 -17.86 17.50
N GLN A 28 -8.43 -18.97 18.01
CA GLN A 28 -8.26 -19.38 19.41
C GLN A 28 -6.92 -20.10 19.63
N ASN A 29 -6.26 -20.56 18.57
CA ASN A 29 -4.89 -21.06 18.66
C ASN A 29 -3.96 -19.86 18.75
N VAL A 30 -3.52 -19.57 19.98
CA VAL A 30 -2.39 -18.68 20.21
C VAL A 30 -1.18 -19.33 19.57
N TYR A 31 -0.70 -18.80 18.44
CA TYR A 31 0.66 -19.10 18.01
C TYR A 31 1.59 -18.52 19.06
N ASP A 32 2.37 -19.38 19.70
CA ASP A 32 3.38 -18.98 20.66
C ASP A 32 4.54 -18.36 19.88
N TYR A 33 4.45 -17.05 19.61
CA TYR A 33 5.50 -16.31 18.89
C TYR A 33 6.81 -16.24 19.69
N GLU A 34 6.83 -16.69 20.96
CA GLU A 34 8.05 -16.81 21.76
C GLU A 34 9.03 -17.88 21.24
N GLU A 35 8.58 -18.85 20.43
CA GLU A 35 9.45 -19.90 19.86
C GLU A 35 10.05 -19.56 18.49
N MET A 36 9.80 -18.36 17.93
CA MET A 36 10.57 -17.87 16.79
C MET A 36 11.93 -17.35 17.28
N LYS A 37 12.78 -18.26 17.74
CA LYS A 37 14.21 -18.00 17.94
C LYS A 37 14.81 -17.64 16.58
N VAL A 38 15.03 -16.34 16.37
CA VAL A 38 15.90 -15.86 15.31
C VAL A 38 17.33 -16.20 15.76
N ASP A 39 17.70 -17.46 15.60
CA ASP A 39 19.07 -17.93 15.76
C ASP A 39 19.88 -17.41 14.56
N ASN A 40 20.33 -16.16 14.67
CA ASN A 40 21.56 -15.62 14.12
C ASN A 40 21.65 -14.14 14.49
N GLU A 41 22.33 -13.77 15.57
CA GLU A 41 22.74 -12.38 15.86
C GLU A 41 23.65 -11.74 14.78
N LYS A 42 23.86 -12.43 13.65
CA LYS A 42 24.31 -11.86 12.37
C LYS A 42 23.13 -11.54 11.42
N ASP A 43 22.00 -11.13 11.99
CA ASP A 43 20.73 -10.93 11.29
C ASP A 43 20.74 -9.67 10.41
N MET A 44 19.95 -9.68 9.33
CA MET A 44 19.63 -8.52 8.49
C MET A 44 19.18 -7.32 9.34
N MET A 45 18.44 -7.59 10.42
CA MET A 45 18.01 -6.58 11.39
C MET A 45 19.18 -5.95 12.15
N GLY A 46 20.25 -6.71 12.40
CA GLY A 46 21.51 -6.20 12.97
C GLY A 46 22.24 -5.27 11.99
N MET A 47 22.28 -5.62 10.70
CA MET A 47 22.85 -4.74 9.65
C MET A 47 22.05 -3.45 9.48
N ILE A 48 20.71 -3.53 9.48
CA ILE A 48 19.81 -2.36 9.40
C ILE A 48 20.03 -1.45 10.61
N ARG A 49 20.09 -2.01 11.83
CA ARG A 49 20.41 -1.23 13.04
C ARG A 49 21.78 -0.57 12.97
N GLN A 50 22.80 -1.26 12.45
CA GLN A 50 24.14 -0.69 12.32
C GLN A 50 24.17 0.48 11.33
N LEU A 51 23.50 0.34 10.18
CA LEU A 51 23.37 1.42 9.19
C LEU A 51 22.63 2.62 9.76
N MET A 52 21.45 2.39 10.38
CA MET A 52 20.63 3.45 10.97
C MET A 52 21.38 4.16 12.11
N GLY A 53 21.99 3.41 13.02
CA GLY A 53 22.79 3.97 14.11
C GLY A 53 24.01 4.77 13.61
N GLY A 54 24.57 4.41 12.45
CA GLY A 54 25.59 5.20 11.77
C GLY A 54 25.06 6.58 11.33
N ILE A 55 23.91 6.59 10.66
CA ILE A 55 23.23 7.82 10.20
C ILE A 55 22.86 8.71 11.39
N VAL A 56 22.29 8.15 12.46
CA VAL A 56 21.91 8.92 13.65
C VAL A 56 23.12 9.59 14.30
N LYS A 57 24.25 8.88 14.42
CA LYS A 57 25.48 9.44 14.97
C LYS A 57 26.05 10.56 14.10
N GLU A 58 26.05 10.38 12.78
CA GLU A 58 26.49 11.40 11.84
C GLU A 58 25.61 12.66 11.93
N MET A 59 24.28 12.48 11.96
CA MET A 59 23.34 13.58 12.10
C MET A 59 23.52 14.34 13.41
N ARG A 60 23.69 13.66 14.55
CA ARG A 60 23.98 14.34 15.83
C ARG A 60 25.33 15.05 15.87
N ALA A 61 26.31 14.55 15.14
CA ALA A 61 27.62 15.21 15.05
C ALA A 61 27.55 16.48 14.16
N THR A 62 26.54 16.57 13.31
CA THR A 62 26.31 17.71 12.41
C THR A 62 25.75 18.88 13.22
N LYS A 63 26.36 20.06 13.11
CA LYS A 63 25.92 21.27 13.85
C LYS A 63 24.81 22.06 13.15
N ASP A 64 24.44 21.64 11.95
CA ASP A 64 23.44 22.31 11.12
C ASP A 64 22.19 21.44 10.99
N HIS A 65 21.24 21.65 11.92
CA HIS A 65 19.92 21.01 11.92
C HIS A 65 18.84 21.92 11.29
N THR A 66 19.22 22.87 10.44
CA THR A 66 18.28 23.86 9.87
C THR A 66 17.39 23.28 8.77
N ARG A 67 17.64 22.05 8.32
CA ARG A 67 16.92 21.41 7.22
C ARG A 67 15.54 20.88 7.59
N ASN A 68 15.18 20.84 8.88
CA ASN A 68 13.91 20.31 9.39
C ASN A 68 13.59 18.91 8.84
N GLU A 69 14.62 18.08 8.64
CA GLU A 69 14.44 16.71 8.21
C GLU A 69 13.88 15.86 9.37
N PHE A 70 13.29 14.70 9.06
CA PHE A 70 12.64 13.85 10.08
C PHE A 70 13.55 13.57 11.29
N LEU A 71 14.84 13.28 11.04
CA LEU A 71 15.82 13.03 12.09
C LEU A 71 16.17 14.29 12.89
N ASP A 72 16.27 15.46 12.24
CA ASP A 72 16.54 16.71 12.94
C ASP A 72 15.43 17.02 13.95
N VAL A 73 14.17 16.83 13.55
CA VAL A 73 13.01 17.06 14.42
C VAL A 73 13.04 16.12 15.64
N LEU A 74 13.38 14.85 15.45
CA LEU A 74 13.49 13.89 16.56
C LEU A 74 14.66 14.23 17.49
N ILE A 75 15.80 14.63 16.93
CA ILE A 75 16.99 15.05 17.70
C ILE A 75 16.68 16.31 18.53
N GLN A 76 16.04 17.32 17.92
CA GLN A 76 15.63 18.55 18.60
C GLN A 76 14.56 18.33 19.68
N ALA A 77 13.76 17.27 19.55
CA ALA A 77 12.77 16.85 20.54
C ALA A 77 13.36 15.94 21.64
N ASP A 78 14.68 15.87 21.77
CA ASP A 78 15.41 15.10 22.80
C ASP A 78 15.11 13.59 22.81
N PHE A 79 14.76 13.00 21.65
CA PHE A 79 14.66 11.55 21.54
C PHE A 79 16.04 10.91 21.71
N THR A 80 16.11 9.81 22.45
CA THR A 80 17.32 8.98 22.57
C THR A 80 17.62 8.21 21.29
N ASP A 81 18.87 7.81 21.07
CA ASP A 81 19.25 7.01 19.89
C ASP A 81 18.44 5.72 19.76
N ALA A 82 18.22 5.02 20.88
CA ALA A 82 17.40 3.81 20.90
C ALA A 82 15.95 4.07 20.48
N GLN A 83 15.37 5.23 20.84
CA GLN A 83 14.02 5.60 20.41
C GLN A 83 13.99 5.97 18.92
N ILE A 84 14.99 6.70 18.44
CA ILE A 84 15.11 7.04 17.02
C ILE A 84 15.28 5.76 16.18
N ASP A 85 16.18 4.87 16.58
CA ASP A 85 16.40 3.58 15.90
C ASP A 85 15.13 2.73 15.84
N ALA A 86 14.36 2.67 16.94
CA ALA A 86 13.09 1.96 16.98
C ALA A 86 12.05 2.58 16.03
N LEU A 87 11.92 3.91 16.01
CA LEU A 87 11.01 4.62 15.11
C LEU A 87 11.39 4.45 13.64
N LEU A 88 12.68 4.54 13.32
CA LEU A 88 13.17 4.30 11.97
C LEU A 88 12.86 2.88 11.52
N LEU A 89 13.06 1.89 12.39
CA LEU A 89 12.72 0.50 12.07
C LEU A 89 11.22 0.31 11.83
N GLU A 90 10.35 0.94 12.64
CA GLU A 90 8.90 0.85 12.46
C GLU A 90 8.40 1.54 11.18
N ILE A 91 9.04 2.63 10.76
CA ILE A 91 8.64 3.39 9.57
C ILE A 91 9.22 2.78 8.29
N PHE A 92 10.52 2.48 8.28
CA PHE A 92 11.24 2.05 7.08
C PHE A 92 11.29 0.54 6.89
N GLY A 93 10.99 -0.26 7.93
CA GLY A 93 10.87 -1.71 7.78
C GLY A 93 9.71 -2.10 6.86
N PRO A 94 8.45 -1.84 7.24
CA PRO A 94 7.28 -2.23 6.43
C PRO A 94 6.85 -1.19 5.38
N GLY A 95 7.26 0.07 5.51
CA GLY A 95 6.76 1.18 4.69
C GLY A 95 7.07 1.06 3.19
N PRO A 96 8.35 0.94 2.79
CA PRO A 96 8.74 0.89 1.38
C PRO A 96 8.03 -0.20 0.58
N ASP A 97 7.96 -1.42 1.13
CA ASP A 97 7.35 -2.59 0.45
C ASP A 97 5.87 -2.35 0.11
N THR A 98 5.11 -1.74 1.04
CA THR A 98 3.69 -1.45 0.79
C THR A 98 3.48 -0.41 -0.32
N SER A 99 4.37 0.58 -0.40
CA SER A 99 4.32 1.63 -1.42
C SER A 99 4.73 1.07 -2.79
N SER A 100 5.84 0.32 -2.86
CA SER A 100 6.31 -0.35 -4.08
C SER A 100 5.26 -1.29 -4.64
N CYS A 101 4.66 -2.13 -3.78
CA CYS A 101 3.56 -3.02 -4.17
C CYS A 101 2.36 -2.25 -4.74
N THR A 102 1.97 -1.14 -4.10
CA THR A 102 0.87 -0.30 -4.60
C THR A 102 1.20 0.30 -5.96
N ILE A 103 2.43 0.80 -6.15
CA ILE A 103 2.90 1.38 -7.40
C ILE A 103 2.93 0.32 -8.51
N GLU A 104 3.44 -0.88 -8.23
CA GLU A 104 3.52 -1.97 -9.19
C GLU A 104 2.12 -2.42 -9.65
N TRP A 105 1.18 -2.58 -8.71
CA TRP A 105 -0.22 -2.88 -9.05
C TRP A 105 -0.88 -1.76 -9.84
N ALA A 106 -0.59 -0.50 -9.49
CA ALA A 106 -1.11 0.66 -10.19
C ALA A 106 -0.66 0.66 -11.66
N MET A 107 0.64 0.52 -11.88
CA MET A 107 1.26 0.41 -13.19
C MET A 107 0.65 -0.75 -13.98
N SER A 108 0.59 -1.94 -13.37
CA SER A 108 0.04 -3.14 -14.02
C SER A 108 -1.43 -2.96 -14.44
N LYS A 109 -2.29 -2.43 -13.55
CA LYS A 109 -3.72 -2.23 -13.83
C LYS A 109 -3.97 -1.18 -14.91
N LEU A 110 -3.21 -0.09 -14.90
CA LEU A 110 -3.35 0.99 -15.86
C LEU A 110 -2.82 0.59 -17.24
N ILE A 111 -1.65 -0.05 -17.33
CA ILE A 111 -1.11 -0.57 -18.59
C ILE A 111 -2.06 -1.61 -19.20
N LYS A 112 -2.61 -2.52 -18.38
CA LYS A 112 -3.66 -3.47 -18.80
C LYS A 112 -4.96 -2.80 -19.27
N SER A 113 -5.18 -1.52 -18.94
CA SER A 113 -6.40 -0.77 -19.23
C SER A 113 -6.13 0.48 -20.09
N PRO A 114 -5.82 0.35 -21.40
CA PRO A 114 -5.41 1.48 -22.25
C PRO A 114 -6.36 2.68 -22.21
N ASN A 115 -7.68 2.46 -22.19
CA ASN A 115 -8.67 3.53 -22.10
C ASN A 115 -8.55 4.35 -20.80
N LYS A 116 -8.27 3.68 -19.68
CA LYS A 116 -8.08 4.34 -18.38
C LYS A 116 -6.75 5.06 -18.31
N LEU A 117 -5.69 4.46 -18.86
CA LEU A 117 -4.37 5.09 -18.96
C LEU A 117 -4.41 6.35 -19.82
N LEU A 118 -5.12 6.32 -20.96
CA LEU A 118 -5.33 7.48 -21.81
C LEU A 118 -6.06 8.61 -21.07
N LYS A 119 -7.09 8.27 -20.28
CA LYS A 119 -7.81 9.25 -19.45
C LYS A 119 -6.89 9.87 -18.38
N LEU A 120 -6.03 9.07 -17.76
CA LEU A 120 -5.02 9.57 -16.81
C LEU A 120 -4.02 10.50 -17.47
N HIS A 121 -3.49 10.15 -18.64
CA HIS A 121 -2.57 11.03 -19.38
C HIS A 121 -3.21 12.36 -19.77
N LYS A 122 -4.49 12.37 -20.14
CA LYS A 122 -5.23 13.60 -20.43
C LYS A 122 -5.31 14.51 -19.20
N GLU A 123 -5.64 13.96 -18.04
CA GLU A 123 -5.64 14.72 -16.78
C GLU A 123 -4.26 15.30 -16.47
N LEU A 124 -3.22 14.46 -16.44
CA LEU A 124 -1.84 14.88 -16.13
C LEU A 124 -1.38 15.99 -17.09
N THR A 125 -1.61 15.83 -18.39
CA THR A 125 -1.23 16.82 -19.41
C THR A 125 -2.00 18.14 -19.23
N SER A 126 -3.28 18.07 -18.85
CA SER A 126 -4.12 19.26 -18.67
C SER A 126 -3.74 20.07 -17.43
N VAL A 127 -3.37 19.41 -16.34
CA VAL A 127 -3.09 20.05 -15.05
C VAL A 127 -1.64 20.52 -14.98
N ILE A 128 -0.70 19.65 -15.36
CA ILE A 128 0.74 19.88 -15.20
C ILE A 128 1.29 20.61 -16.43
N GLY A 129 0.78 20.27 -17.62
CA GLY A 129 1.31 20.73 -18.91
C GLY A 129 2.41 19.81 -19.44
N GLN A 130 2.49 19.69 -20.77
CA GLN A 130 3.30 18.69 -21.47
C GLN A 130 4.75 18.61 -20.97
N SER A 131 5.53 19.69 -21.03
CA SER A 131 6.97 19.63 -20.71
C SER A 131 7.33 20.18 -19.33
N LYS A 132 6.40 20.18 -18.38
CA LYS A 132 6.67 20.61 -17.00
C LYS A 132 6.90 19.43 -16.08
N GLU A 133 7.74 19.64 -15.08
CA GLU A 133 7.95 18.69 -14.00
C GLU A 133 6.75 18.66 -13.06
N VAL A 134 6.46 17.47 -12.52
CA VAL A 134 5.42 17.28 -11.51
C VAL A 134 5.88 17.90 -10.21
N ARG A 135 5.05 18.76 -9.61
CA ARG A 135 5.29 19.34 -8.28
C ARG A 135 4.22 18.86 -7.31
N GLU A 136 4.53 18.92 -6.02
CA GLU A 136 3.64 18.40 -4.97
C GLU A 136 2.27 19.08 -4.99
N PHE A 137 2.20 20.38 -5.23
CA PHE A 137 0.92 21.10 -5.26
C PHE A 137 0.07 20.77 -6.49
N ASP A 138 0.64 20.22 -7.56
CA ASP A 138 -0.13 19.79 -8.73
C ASP A 138 -1.04 18.61 -8.35
N LEU A 139 -0.65 17.81 -7.33
CA LEU A 139 -1.36 16.60 -6.92
C LEU A 139 -2.78 16.86 -6.44
N GLU A 140 -3.05 18.01 -5.81
CA GLU A 140 -4.39 18.36 -5.32
C GLU A 140 -5.42 18.41 -6.46
N ASN A 141 -4.97 18.67 -7.69
CA ASN A 141 -5.80 18.84 -8.87
C ASN A 141 -5.83 17.60 -9.77
N LEU A 142 -5.47 16.41 -9.26
CA LEU A 142 -5.47 15.14 -10.01
C LEU A 142 -6.54 14.14 -9.50
N PRO A 143 -7.85 14.46 -9.58
CA PRO A 143 -8.91 13.63 -9.03
C PRO A 143 -9.01 12.23 -9.66
N TYR A 144 -8.70 12.09 -10.95
CA TYR A 144 -8.72 10.80 -11.63
C TYR A 144 -7.52 9.94 -11.22
N LEU A 145 -6.32 10.49 -11.06
CA LEU A 145 -5.20 9.77 -10.43
C LEU A 145 -5.56 9.30 -9.01
N HIS A 146 -6.17 10.17 -8.20
CA HIS A 146 -6.63 9.82 -6.86
C HIS A 146 -7.62 8.66 -6.89
N ALA A 147 -8.60 8.72 -7.79
CA ALA A 147 -9.59 7.66 -7.97
C ALA A 147 -8.96 6.35 -8.45
N CYS A 148 -7.96 6.40 -9.34
CA CYS A 148 -7.18 5.23 -9.75
C CYS A 148 -6.52 4.58 -8.52
N ILE A 149 -5.74 5.35 -7.76
CA ILE A 149 -5.00 4.85 -6.60
C ILE A 149 -5.96 4.24 -5.57
N LYS A 150 -7.10 4.88 -5.32
CA LYS A 150 -8.10 4.35 -4.39
C LYS A 150 -8.64 2.99 -4.82
N GLU A 151 -8.97 2.85 -6.11
CA GLU A 151 -9.44 1.58 -6.68
C GLU A 151 -8.34 0.51 -6.71
N ILE A 152 -7.07 0.91 -6.88
CA ILE A 152 -5.92 0.01 -6.78
C ILE A 152 -5.77 -0.50 -5.35
N LEU A 153 -5.81 0.35 -4.33
CA LEU A 153 -5.75 -0.05 -2.93
C LEU A 153 -6.95 -0.94 -2.52
N ARG A 154 -8.12 -0.75 -3.14
CA ARG A 154 -9.29 -1.61 -2.94
C ARG A 154 -9.06 -3.01 -3.52
N LEU A 155 -8.65 -3.09 -4.79
CA LEU A 155 -8.46 -4.37 -5.45
C LEU A 155 -7.18 -5.08 -5.01
N HIS A 156 -6.13 -4.34 -4.69
CA HIS A 156 -4.80 -4.86 -4.38
C HIS A 156 -4.30 -4.21 -3.10
N PRO A 157 -4.98 -4.45 -1.95
CA PRO A 157 -4.53 -3.90 -0.69
C PRO A 157 -3.17 -4.51 -0.35
N PRO A 158 -2.12 -3.70 -0.11
CA PRO A 158 -0.81 -4.24 0.26
C PRO A 158 -0.93 -5.13 1.49
N VAL A 159 -1.71 -4.72 2.48
CA VAL A 159 -1.97 -5.49 3.70
C VAL A 159 -3.37 -6.11 3.64
N THR A 160 -3.42 -7.44 3.44
CA THR A 160 -4.69 -8.20 3.29
C THR A 160 -5.39 -8.47 4.61
N PHE A 161 -4.64 -8.65 5.69
CA PHE A 161 -5.14 -8.70 7.06
C PHE A 161 -4.58 -7.52 7.83
N LEU A 162 -5.43 -6.70 8.45
CA LEU A 162 -4.97 -5.68 9.38
C LEU A 162 -4.19 -6.32 10.53
N LEU A 163 -3.37 -5.50 11.20
CA LEU A 163 -2.56 -5.96 12.33
C LEU A 163 -3.41 -6.74 13.34
N PRO A 164 -2.96 -7.95 13.74
CA PRO A 164 -3.74 -8.77 14.65
C PRO A 164 -3.98 -8.07 16.00
N HIS A 165 -5.19 -8.22 16.51
CA HIS A 165 -5.53 -7.82 17.89
C HIS A 165 -5.67 -9.06 18.77
N ARG A 166 -5.55 -8.89 20.09
CA ARG A 166 -5.82 -9.94 21.07
C ARG A 166 -6.92 -9.49 22.02
N ALA A 167 -7.97 -10.30 22.18
CA ALA A 167 -9.04 -10.03 23.14
C ALA A 167 -8.48 -10.05 24.57
N THR A 168 -8.61 -8.96 25.31
CA THR A 168 -8.10 -8.85 26.69
C THR A 168 -9.05 -9.48 27.73
N MET A 169 -10.31 -9.66 27.36
CA MET A 169 -11.35 -10.31 28.13
C MET A 169 -12.30 -11.05 27.18
N THR A 170 -13.09 -11.97 27.73
CA THR A 170 -14.19 -12.57 26.98
C THR A 170 -15.27 -11.50 26.76
N CYS A 171 -15.73 -11.32 25.53
CA CYS A 171 -16.75 -10.35 25.17
C CYS A 171 -17.69 -10.90 24.11
N GLU A 172 -18.83 -10.23 23.92
CA GLU A 172 -19.76 -10.52 22.83
C GLU A 172 -19.67 -9.44 21.75
N VAL A 173 -19.60 -9.87 20.50
CA VAL A 173 -19.63 -8.98 19.33
C VAL A 173 -20.58 -9.58 18.30
N MET A 174 -21.59 -8.82 17.88
CA MET A 174 -22.60 -9.26 16.91
C MET A 174 -23.22 -10.63 17.23
N ASN A 175 -23.52 -10.88 18.51
CA ASN A 175 -24.03 -12.16 19.05
C ASN A 175 -23.04 -13.34 19.02
N HIS A 176 -21.74 -13.08 18.81
CA HIS A 176 -20.69 -14.07 18.93
C HIS A 176 -19.85 -13.83 20.18
N THR A 177 -19.67 -14.87 20.99
CA THR A 177 -18.77 -14.85 22.13
C THR A 177 -17.32 -15.02 21.67
N ILE A 178 -16.51 -13.99 21.87
CA ILE A 178 -15.06 -14.00 21.65
C ILE A 178 -14.40 -14.26 22.99
N LEU A 179 -13.67 -15.36 23.11
CA LEU A 179 -12.98 -15.70 24.36
C LEU A 179 -11.77 -14.79 24.60
N LYS A 180 -11.46 -14.54 25.87
CA LYS A 180 -10.20 -13.92 26.28
C LYS A 180 -9.02 -14.62 25.59
N ASN A 181 -8.01 -13.83 25.20
CA ASN A 181 -6.81 -14.23 24.48
C ASN A 181 -7.01 -14.66 23.01
N SER A 182 -8.25 -14.67 22.48
CA SER A 182 -8.47 -14.90 21.05
C SER A 182 -7.75 -13.85 20.21
N GLN A 183 -7.08 -14.29 19.15
CA GLN A 183 -6.53 -13.40 18.14
C GLN A 183 -7.64 -12.98 17.18
N ILE A 184 -7.66 -11.70 16.79
CA ILE A 184 -8.67 -11.08 15.94
C ILE A 184 -7.95 -10.53 14.71
N LEU A 185 -8.36 -10.99 13.53
CA LEU A 185 -7.79 -10.60 12.24
C LEU A 185 -8.87 -9.99 11.36
N VAL A 186 -8.66 -8.80 10.81
CA VAL A 186 -9.61 -8.15 9.89
C VAL A 186 -9.11 -8.30 8.45
N ASN A 187 -9.87 -9.02 7.61
CA ASN A 187 -9.57 -9.33 6.22
C ASN A 187 -10.08 -8.23 5.28
N THR A 188 -9.23 -7.27 4.97
CA THR A 188 -9.54 -6.18 4.04
C THR A 188 -9.75 -6.69 2.62
N TYR A 189 -9.02 -7.74 2.21
CA TYR A 189 -9.12 -8.32 0.87
C TYR A 189 -10.55 -8.79 0.55
N LEU A 190 -11.20 -9.45 1.51
CA LEU A 190 -12.59 -9.89 1.39
C LEU A 190 -13.57 -8.72 1.46
N ILE A 191 -13.40 -7.79 2.42
CA ILE A 191 -14.29 -6.60 2.55
C ILE A 191 -14.36 -5.86 1.21
N TYR A 192 -13.20 -5.66 0.58
CA TYR A 192 -13.11 -4.92 -0.66
C TYR A 192 -13.68 -5.64 -1.87
N ARG A 193 -13.96 -6.95 -1.77
CA ARG A 193 -14.51 -7.78 -2.84
C ARG A 193 -15.95 -8.18 -2.60
N ASP A 194 -16.57 -7.77 -1.50
CA ASP A 194 -17.96 -8.09 -1.22
C ASP A 194 -18.88 -7.41 -2.24
N PRO A 195 -19.66 -8.16 -3.05
CA PRO A 195 -20.65 -7.57 -3.93
C PRO A 195 -21.82 -6.88 -3.19
N ALA A 196 -22.04 -7.17 -1.91
CA ALA A 196 -23.04 -6.46 -1.08
C ALA A 196 -22.60 -5.02 -0.74
N VAL A 197 -21.30 -4.79 -0.63
CA VAL A 197 -20.71 -3.48 -0.31
C VAL A 197 -20.25 -2.76 -1.59
N TRP A 198 -19.68 -3.50 -2.55
CA TRP A 198 -19.05 -2.98 -3.74
C TRP A 198 -19.73 -3.50 -5.02
N GLU A 199 -20.51 -2.65 -5.69
CA GLU A 199 -21.11 -2.98 -6.98
C GLU A 199 -20.02 -3.36 -8.02
N ASN A 200 -20.16 -4.51 -8.69
CA ASN A 200 -19.13 -5.03 -9.61
C ASN A 200 -17.74 -5.12 -8.93
N SER A 201 -17.69 -5.72 -7.74
CA SER A 201 -16.56 -5.68 -6.80
C SER A 201 -15.23 -6.17 -7.38
N SER A 202 -15.22 -7.10 -8.34
CA SER A 202 -14.01 -7.63 -8.95
C SER A 202 -13.46 -6.77 -10.10
N ILE A 203 -14.24 -5.80 -10.60
CA ILE A 203 -13.88 -5.00 -11.76
C ILE A 203 -13.09 -3.77 -11.31
N PHE A 204 -12.04 -3.43 -12.07
CA PHE A 204 -11.31 -2.16 -11.93
C PHE A 204 -12.16 -1.01 -12.49
N LYS A 205 -12.92 -0.33 -11.61
CA LYS A 205 -13.87 0.75 -11.95
C LYS A 205 -13.47 2.03 -11.20
N THR A 206 -12.60 2.83 -11.83
CA THR A 206 -12.05 4.06 -11.25
C THR A 206 -13.12 5.12 -11.00
N GLU A 207 -14.16 5.15 -11.85
CA GLU A 207 -15.31 6.05 -11.75
C GLU A 207 -15.99 6.00 -10.38
N ARG A 208 -15.87 4.88 -9.66
CA ARG A 208 -16.43 4.70 -8.32
C ARG A 208 -15.94 5.73 -7.31
N PHE A 209 -14.70 6.21 -7.47
CA PHE A 209 -14.09 7.13 -6.51
C PHE A 209 -14.04 8.58 -6.97
N LEU A 210 -14.49 8.91 -8.19
CA LEU A 210 -14.43 10.28 -8.71
C LEU A 210 -15.33 11.26 -7.96
N ASN A 211 -16.53 10.82 -7.56
CA ASN A 211 -17.51 11.62 -6.83
C ASN A 211 -17.89 10.98 -5.49
N SER A 212 -16.98 10.18 -4.92
CA SER A 212 -17.21 9.46 -3.67
C SER A 212 -16.67 10.23 -2.48
N THR A 213 -17.44 10.27 -1.41
CA THR A 213 -17.02 10.80 -0.11
C THR A 213 -16.19 9.81 0.70
N VAL A 214 -16.11 8.54 0.26
CA VAL A 214 -15.36 7.50 0.96
C VAL A 214 -13.89 7.89 1.02
N ASP A 215 -13.31 7.97 2.19
CA ASP A 215 -11.89 8.26 2.39
C ASP A 215 -11.17 7.09 3.07
N TYR A 216 -9.85 7.20 3.20
CA TYR A 216 -9.01 6.19 3.85
C TYR A 216 -8.51 6.65 5.23
N HIS A 217 -9.17 7.64 5.85
CA HIS A 217 -8.83 8.16 7.18
C HIS A 217 -9.39 7.31 8.33
N GLY A 218 -10.00 6.16 8.01
CA GLY A 218 -10.41 5.16 8.98
C GLY A 218 -11.84 5.31 9.52
N ASN A 219 -12.66 6.17 8.88
CA ASN A 219 -14.08 6.35 9.22
C ASN A 219 -15.01 5.51 8.33
N ASP A 220 -14.59 5.20 7.10
CA ASP A 220 -15.32 4.36 6.16
C ASP A 220 -14.90 2.89 6.29
N PHE A 221 -15.57 2.10 7.14
CA PHE A 221 -15.15 0.71 7.40
C PHE A 221 -15.21 -0.23 6.20
N GLN A 222 -15.97 0.13 5.16
CA GLN A 222 -15.93 -0.56 3.87
C GLN A 222 -14.60 -0.38 3.13
N TYR A 223 -13.79 0.62 3.50
CA TYR A 223 -12.56 1.03 2.83
C TYR A 223 -11.49 1.55 3.81
N ILE A 224 -10.69 0.62 4.36
CA ILE A 224 -9.67 0.88 5.40
C ILE A 224 -8.26 0.42 4.98
N PRO A 225 -7.72 0.87 3.81
CA PRO A 225 -6.45 0.38 3.29
C PRO A 225 -5.24 0.71 4.18
N PHE A 226 -5.41 1.67 5.09
CA PHE A 226 -4.43 2.04 6.12
C PHE A 226 -4.86 1.62 7.53
N GLY A 227 -5.90 0.79 7.67
CA GLY A 227 -6.53 0.47 8.94
C GLY A 227 -7.42 1.59 9.47
N ALA A 228 -7.77 1.52 10.76
CA ALA A 228 -8.65 2.47 11.43
C ALA A 228 -8.32 2.59 12.94
N GLY A 229 -8.81 3.65 13.57
CA GLY A 229 -8.69 3.88 15.01
C GLY A 229 -7.25 4.05 15.50
N ARG A 230 -6.97 3.65 16.75
CA ARG A 230 -5.67 3.87 17.42
C ARG A 230 -4.46 3.19 16.75
N ARG A 231 -4.70 2.25 15.83
CA ARG A 231 -3.65 1.52 15.09
C ARG A 231 -3.70 1.81 13.59
N ILE A 232 -4.34 2.91 13.19
CA ILE A 232 -4.25 3.41 11.82
C ILE A 232 -2.78 3.67 11.45
N CYS A 233 -2.43 3.42 10.18
CA CYS A 233 -1.06 3.55 9.69
C CYS A 233 -0.50 4.96 10.02
N PRO A 234 0.60 5.06 10.78
CA PRO A 234 1.20 6.36 11.11
C PRO A 234 1.76 7.06 9.87
N ALA A 235 2.12 6.30 8.83
CA ALA A 235 2.66 6.80 7.58
C ALA A 235 1.58 7.18 6.55
N LEU A 236 0.27 7.12 6.86
CA LEU A 236 -0.84 7.34 5.91
C LEU A 236 -0.64 8.60 5.04
N ASN A 237 -0.36 9.74 5.68
CA ASN A 237 -0.23 11.01 4.96
C ASN A 237 0.98 11.02 4.03
N MET A 238 2.12 10.48 4.48
CA MET A 238 3.34 10.39 3.69
C MET A 238 3.16 9.41 2.53
N ALA A 239 2.72 8.18 2.82
CA ALA A 239 2.51 7.14 1.81
C ALA A 239 1.54 7.60 0.72
N SER A 240 0.41 8.19 1.10
CA SER A 240 -0.55 8.72 0.13
C SER A 240 0.07 9.77 -0.80
N ARG A 241 0.82 10.74 -0.26
CA ARG A 241 1.47 11.80 -1.05
C ARG A 241 2.56 11.24 -1.95
N VAL A 242 3.46 10.42 -1.41
CA VAL A 242 4.59 9.83 -2.13
C VAL A 242 4.10 8.92 -3.25
N THR A 243 3.14 8.04 -2.99
CA THR A 243 2.56 7.16 -4.03
C THR A 243 1.91 7.98 -5.16
N LYS A 244 1.13 9.02 -4.83
CA LYS A 244 0.55 9.92 -5.84
C LYS A 244 1.63 10.61 -6.65
N PHE A 245 2.65 11.16 -5.99
CA PHE A 245 3.74 11.87 -6.64
C PHE A 245 4.54 10.97 -7.60
N ILE A 246 4.90 9.77 -7.14
CA ILE A 246 5.64 8.79 -7.97
C ILE A 246 4.79 8.39 -9.17
N LEU A 247 3.52 8.00 -8.98
CA LEU A 247 2.67 7.58 -10.10
C LEU A 247 2.39 8.73 -11.07
N ALA A 248 2.12 9.94 -10.59
CA ALA A 248 2.01 11.12 -11.43
C ALA A 248 3.27 11.32 -12.26
N SER A 249 4.45 11.27 -11.62
CA SER A 249 5.74 11.45 -12.28
C SER A 249 6.03 10.37 -13.32
N LEU A 250 5.75 9.10 -13.01
CA LEU A 250 5.95 7.98 -13.92
C LEU A 250 5.06 8.09 -15.15
N PHE A 251 3.76 8.35 -14.98
CA PHE A 251 2.84 8.44 -16.12
C PHE A 251 2.94 9.77 -16.88
N HIS A 252 3.39 10.84 -16.24
CA HIS A 252 3.56 12.14 -16.89
C HIS A 252 4.82 12.18 -17.76
N ASN A 253 5.93 11.64 -17.27
CA ASN A 253 7.23 11.78 -17.95
C ASN A 253 7.54 10.66 -18.94
N PHE A 254 6.89 9.51 -18.82
CA PHE A 254 7.23 8.31 -19.57
C PHE A 254 6.04 7.67 -20.29
N GLU A 255 6.36 6.97 -21.37
CA GLU A 255 5.52 6.00 -22.05
C GLU A 255 5.94 4.59 -21.65
N TRP A 256 4.95 3.73 -21.50
CA TRP A 256 5.09 2.39 -20.97
C TRP A 256 4.51 1.41 -21.98
N SER A 257 5.34 0.45 -22.42
CA SER A 257 4.89 -0.65 -23.29
C SER A 257 5.39 -1.98 -22.74
N LEU A 258 4.67 -3.05 -23.05
CA LEU A 258 5.08 -4.40 -22.66
C LEU A 258 6.16 -4.92 -23.61
N PRO A 259 7.14 -5.69 -23.12
CA PRO A 259 8.16 -6.30 -23.96
C PRO A 259 7.55 -7.33 -24.94
N ASP A 260 8.30 -7.64 -25.99
CA ASP A 260 8.05 -8.76 -26.90
C ASP A 260 6.65 -8.79 -27.56
N GLY A 261 6.01 -7.63 -27.69
CA GLY A 261 4.69 -7.50 -28.32
C GLY A 261 3.53 -8.07 -27.50
N ILE A 262 3.75 -8.36 -26.21
CA ILE A 262 2.70 -8.85 -25.30
C ILE A 262 1.53 -7.87 -25.29
N LEU A 263 0.31 -8.37 -25.47
CA LEU A 263 -0.87 -7.52 -25.43
C LEU A 263 -1.22 -7.15 -23.99
N PRO A 264 -1.76 -5.93 -23.72
CA PRO A 264 -2.22 -5.55 -22.39
C PRO A 264 -3.17 -6.57 -21.74
N SER A 265 -4.04 -7.20 -22.53
CA SER A 265 -4.97 -8.26 -22.08
C SER A 265 -4.25 -9.51 -21.57
N GLU A 266 -3.03 -9.77 -22.00
CA GLU A 266 -2.22 -10.95 -21.66
C GLU A 266 -1.32 -10.73 -20.44
N LEU A 267 -1.18 -9.48 -19.97
CA LEU A 267 -0.40 -9.17 -18.77
C LEU A 267 -0.83 -10.02 -17.57
N ASP A 268 0.12 -10.70 -16.95
CA ASP A 268 -0.09 -11.53 -15.76
C ASP A 268 -0.53 -10.65 -14.57
N MET A 269 -1.63 -11.05 -13.94
CA MET A 269 -2.21 -10.38 -12.77
C MET A 269 -2.34 -11.31 -11.58
N LYS A 270 -1.56 -12.40 -11.56
CA LYS A 270 -1.52 -13.33 -10.44
C LYS A 270 -0.81 -12.66 -9.27
N ASN A 271 -1.21 -13.09 -8.09
CA ASN A 271 -0.76 -12.53 -6.82
C ASN A 271 -0.37 -13.66 -5.88
N ALA A 272 0.51 -13.33 -4.95
CA ALA A 272 0.90 -14.20 -3.86
C ALA A 272 0.89 -13.42 -2.55
N PHE A 273 0.70 -14.16 -1.46
CA PHE A 273 0.89 -13.64 -0.13
C PHE A 273 2.34 -13.85 0.26
N VAL A 274 3.11 -12.76 0.34
CA VAL A 274 4.49 -12.79 0.84
C VAL A 274 4.50 -12.07 2.18
N LEU A 275 4.61 -12.86 3.26
CA LEU A 275 4.52 -12.41 4.66
C LEU A 275 3.16 -11.74 4.99
N LEU A 276 3.05 -10.43 4.78
CA LEU A 276 1.85 -9.62 4.96
C LEU A 276 1.45 -8.85 3.69
N VAL A 277 2.26 -8.92 2.64
CA VAL A 277 2.14 -8.10 1.43
C VAL A 277 1.47 -8.88 0.30
N PHE A 278 0.45 -8.27 -0.32
CA PHE A 278 -0.24 -8.79 -1.50
C PHE A 278 0.51 -8.46 -2.79
N ALA A 279 1.62 -9.14 -3.04
CA ALA A 279 2.51 -8.86 -4.16
C ALA A 279 2.10 -9.59 -5.44
N LYS A 280 2.61 -9.14 -6.59
CA LYS A 280 2.53 -9.90 -7.85
C LYS A 280 3.43 -11.13 -7.79
N THR A 281 2.99 -12.25 -8.35
CA THR A 281 3.84 -13.46 -8.45
C THR A 281 4.96 -13.29 -9.47
N VAL A 282 4.68 -12.52 -10.52
CA VAL A 282 5.62 -12.20 -11.58
C VAL A 282 5.75 -10.67 -11.60
N PRO A 283 6.95 -10.12 -11.38
CA PRO A 283 7.18 -8.69 -11.41
C PRO A 283 6.75 -8.06 -12.73
N LEU A 284 6.29 -6.82 -12.68
CA LEU A 284 6.00 -6.05 -13.89
C LEU A 284 7.30 -5.71 -14.63
N VAL A 285 7.43 -6.21 -15.86
CA VAL A 285 8.50 -5.86 -16.80
C VAL A 285 7.93 -4.99 -17.91
N VAL A 286 8.51 -3.81 -18.11
CA VAL A 286 8.06 -2.82 -19.09
C VAL A 286 9.25 -2.17 -19.82
N ASN A 287 9.02 -1.84 -21.08
CA ASN A 287 9.85 -0.91 -21.82
C ASN A 287 9.46 0.52 -21.45
N VAL A 288 10.46 1.35 -21.16
CA VAL A 288 10.25 2.76 -20.79
C VAL A 288 10.83 3.68 -21.86
N MET A 289 10.04 4.65 -22.29
CA MET A 289 10.49 5.74 -23.17
C MET A 289 10.13 7.09 -22.56
N ARG A 290 11.05 8.05 -22.59
CA ARG A 290 10.77 9.40 -22.07
C ARG A 290 9.96 10.21 -23.09
N LYS A 291 8.81 10.76 -22.68
CA LYS A 291 7.89 11.49 -23.57
C LYS A 291 8.47 12.75 -24.16
N TRP A 292 9.16 13.53 -23.33
CA TRP A 292 9.54 14.92 -23.63
C TRP A 292 10.99 15.06 -24.07
N MET A 293 11.64 13.96 -24.49
CA MET A 293 13.04 14.00 -24.96
C MET A 293 13.11 14.47 -26.41
N THR A 294 13.71 15.64 -26.62
CA THR A 294 14.18 16.11 -27.92
C THR A 294 15.59 15.56 -28.16
N LEU A 295 15.74 14.26 -28.44
CA LEU A 295 17.00 13.72 -28.98
C LEU A 295 16.75 13.04 -30.33
N PRO A 296 17.75 13.04 -31.24
CA PRO A 296 17.66 12.31 -32.49
C PRO A 296 17.34 10.83 -32.25
N ILE A 297 16.40 10.29 -33.04
CA ILE A 297 15.87 8.92 -32.93
C ILE A 297 16.97 7.85 -32.93
N SER A 298 18.17 8.15 -33.47
CA SER A 298 19.31 7.24 -33.55
C SER A 298 19.99 6.90 -32.21
N THR A 299 19.58 7.49 -31.08
CA THR A 299 20.21 7.26 -29.76
C THR A 299 19.28 6.61 -28.72
N LEU A 300 18.05 6.24 -29.09
CA LEU A 300 17.09 5.60 -28.16
C LEU A 300 17.47 4.14 -27.93
N CYS A 301 18.15 3.87 -26.82
CA CYS A 301 18.38 2.52 -26.33
C CYS A 301 17.15 2.07 -25.53
N ASN A 302 16.55 0.93 -25.89
CA ASN A 302 15.47 0.32 -25.10
C ASN A 302 16.00 0.01 -23.70
N THR A 303 15.59 0.80 -22.72
CA THR A 303 15.90 0.55 -21.31
C THR A 303 14.74 -0.24 -20.73
N TYR A 304 15.04 -1.37 -20.11
CA TYR A 304 14.07 -2.17 -19.38
C TYR A 304 14.02 -1.68 -17.92
N LEU A 305 12.82 -1.45 -17.41
CA LEU A 305 12.62 -1.21 -15.98
C LEU A 305 11.84 -2.40 -15.41
N ILE A 306 12.42 -3.04 -14.40
CA ILE A 306 11.71 -3.99 -13.54
C ILE A 306 11.15 -3.18 -12.38
N VAL A 307 9.83 -3.15 -12.24
CA VAL A 307 9.19 -2.56 -11.06
C VAL A 307 9.01 -3.69 -10.06
N SER A 308 9.91 -3.78 -9.08
CA SER A 308 9.88 -4.77 -7.99
C SER A 308 9.97 -4.07 -6.65
#